data_AF-A0A061A858-F1
#
_entry.id   AF-A0A061A858-F1
#
_cell.length_a   1.000
_cell.length_b   1.000
_cell.length_c   1.000
_cell.angle_alpha   90.00
_cell.angle_beta   90.00
_cell.angle_gamma   90.00
#
_symmetry.space_group_name_H-M   'P 1'
#
loop_
_entity.id
_entity.type
_entity.pdbx_description
1 polymer ?
#
loop_
_entity_poly.entity_id
_entity_poly.type
_entity_poly.pdbx_seq_one_letter_code
_entity_poly.pdbx_strand_id
1 'polypeptide(L)'
;MAAALDTISGETVRDAAGHTVAVDELLRCVVQAWSEVLRNDEVRGPAAEGFEKVRASIADALRRGRAAGAVPAAVDPDRGARVVMGLLHGFLLQRVAFGLTDTTGFADDLRAGLIL
;
A
#
# COMPACT_ATOMS: atom_id res chain seq x y z
N MET A 1 7.80 4.37 -0.74
CA MET A 1 7.25 3.32 -1.62
C MET A 1 8.23 2.16 -1.78
N ALA A 2 9.42 2.38 -2.33
CA ALA A 2 10.41 1.30 -2.56
C ALA A 2 10.72 0.45 -1.31
N ALA A 3 10.97 1.07 -0.15
CA ALA A 3 11.20 0.33 1.10
C ALA A 3 9.98 -0.47 1.60
N ALA A 4 8.75 -0.02 1.29
CA ALA A 4 7.54 -0.76 1.62
C ALA A 4 7.34 -1.95 0.67
N LEU A 5 7.68 -1.80 -0.61
CA LEU A 5 7.67 -2.88 -1.59
C LEU A 5 8.71 -3.97 -1.26
N ASP A 6 9.89 -3.55 -0.80
CA ASP A 6 10.95 -4.47 -0.34
C ASP A 6 10.51 -5.28 0.90
N THR A 7 9.82 -4.63 1.84
CA THR A 7 9.22 -5.31 3.00
C THR A 7 8.14 -6.34 2.59
N ILE A 8 7.35 -6.03 1.55
CA ILE A 8 6.34 -6.93 0.99
C ILE A 8 6.99 -8.09 0.21
N SER A 9 8.26 -7.99 -0.14
CA SER A 9 9.01 -9.04 -0.85
C SER A 9 9.60 -10.12 0.06
N GLY A 10 9.43 -10.02 1.38
CA GLY A 10 9.83 -11.06 2.32
C GLY A 10 8.97 -12.33 2.20
N GLU A 11 9.53 -13.50 2.50
CA GLU A 11 8.79 -14.77 2.43
C GLU A 11 7.77 -14.92 3.56
N THR A 12 8.06 -14.38 4.75
CA THR A 12 7.21 -14.51 5.95
C THR A 12 7.25 -13.27 6.86
N VAL A 13 6.22 -13.10 7.69
CA VAL A 13 6.13 -12.05 8.73
C VAL A 13 5.41 -12.61 9.96
N ARG A 14 5.67 -12.02 11.14
CA ARG A 14 4.91 -12.35 12.36
C ARG A 14 3.60 -11.59 12.40
N ASP A 15 2.50 -12.32 12.58
CA ASP A 15 1.19 -11.73 12.81
C ASP A 15 1.04 -11.18 14.25
N ALA A 16 -0.12 -10.59 14.56
CA ALA A 16 -0.41 -10.05 15.88
C ALA A 16 -0.48 -11.11 16.99
N ALA A 17 -0.75 -12.38 16.64
CA ALA A 17 -0.74 -13.51 17.56
C ALA A 17 0.67 -14.12 17.72
N GLY A 18 1.65 -13.62 16.98
CA GLY A 18 3.04 -14.04 17.02
C GLY A 18 3.37 -15.22 16.11
N HIS A 19 2.45 -15.68 15.27
CA HIS A 19 2.68 -16.75 14.30
C HIS A 19 3.45 -16.25 13.09
N THR A 20 4.32 -17.08 12.55
CA THR A 20 4.97 -16.84 11.27
C THR A 20 4.00 -17.20 10.14
N VAL A 21 3.61 -16.21 9.35
CA VAL A 21 2.67 -16.37 8.23
C VAL A 21 3.37 -15.98 6.93
N ALA A 22 3.08 -16.70 5.84
CA ALA A 22 3.56 -16.34 4.52
C ALA A 22 3.03 -14.95 4.14
N VAL A 23 3.88 -14.06 3.62
CA VAL A 23 3.45 -12.71 3.26
C VAL A 23 2.31 -12.74 2.24
N ASP A 24 2.40 -13.62 1.24
CA ASP A 24 1.35 -13.77 0.22
C ASP A 24 -0.01 -14.23 0.80
N GLU A 25 -0.01 -14.97 1.89
CA GLU A 25 -1.24 -15.34 2.59
C GLU A 25 -1.89 -14.13 3.27
N LEU A 26 -1.09 -13.29 3.92
CA LEU A 26 -1.58 -12.05 4.51
C LEU A 26 -2.07 -11.08 3.45
N LEU A 27 -1.39 -10.96 2.32
CA LEU A 27 -1.83 -10.10 1.22
C LEU A 27 -3.16 -10.57 0.63
N ARG A 28 -3.37 -11.89 0.50
CA ARG A 28 -4.66 -12.47 0.10
C ARG A 28 -5.76 -12.10 1.12
N CYS A 29 -5.47 -12.23 2.41
CA CYS A 29 -6.38 -11.85 3.48
C CYS A 29 -6.74 -10.35 3.42
N VAL A 30 -5.76 -9.47 3.17
CA VAL A 30 -5.96 -8.02 3.01
C VAL A 30 -6.90 -7.70 1.85
N VAL A 31 -6.70 -8.31 0.67
CA VAL A 31 -7.56 -8.10 -0.50
C VAL A 31 -8.99 -8.61 -0.26
N GLN A 32 -9.14 -9.73 0.45
CA GLN A 32 -10.45 -10.24 0.87
C GLN A 32 -11.13 -9.29 1.87
N ALA A 33 -10.39 -8.75 2.84
CA ALA A 33 -10.91 -7.79 3.80
C ALA A 33 -11.44 -6.53 3.10
N TRP A 34 -10.76 -6.02 2.06
CA TRP A 34 -11.30 -4.90 1.26
C TRP A 34 -12.61 -5.24 0.57
N SER A 35 -12.77 -6.48 0.11
CA SER A 35 -14.03 -6.96 -0.48
C SER A 35 -15.15 -7.06 0.56
N GLU A 36 -14.82 -7.47 1.79
CA GLU A 36 -15.76 -7.54 2.92
C GLU A 36 -16.31 -6.16 3.31
N VAL A 37 -15.46 -5.13 3.30
CA VAL A 37 -15.83 -3.74 3.62
C VAL A 37 -16.95 -3.20 2.72
N LEU A 38 -17.11 -3.74 1.50
CA LEU A 38 -18.16 -3.31 0.57
C LEU A 38 -19.55 -3.84 0.95
N ARG A 39 -19.62 -4.86 1.81
CA ARG A 39 -20.87 -5.60 2.11
C ARG A 39 -21.15 -5.81 3.60
N ASN A 40 -20.21 -5.46 4.48
CA ASN A 40 -20.34 -5.66 5.92
C ASN A 40 -20.04 -4.37 6.69
N ASP A 41 -21.10 -3.74 7.20
CA ASP A 41 -21.01 -2.46 7.91
C ASP A 41 -20.27 -2.58 9.27
N GLU A 42 -20.26 -3.75 9.90
CA GLU A 42 -19.49 -3.98 11.14
C GLU A 42 -17.99 -3.92 10.89
N VAL A 43 -17.54 -4.40 9.72
CA VAL A 43 -16.13 -4.36 9.29
C VAL A 43 -15.76 -2.98 8.73
N ARG A 44 -16.74 -2.26 8.16
CA ARG A 44 -16.52 -0.98 7.49
C ARG A 44 -15.95 0.10 8.39
N GLY A 45 -16.44 0.23 9.63
CA GLY A 45 -15.96 1.23 10.59
C GLY A 45 -14.47 1.07 10.91
N PRO A 46 -14.05 -0.08 11.48
CA PRO A 46 -12.64 -0.36 11.77
C PRO A 46 -11.74 -0.26 10.53
N ALA A 47 -12.21 -0.72 9.37
CA ALA A 47 -11.46 -0.63 8.12
C ALA A 47 -11.26 0.82 7.66
N ALA A 48 -12.29 1.67 7.78
CA ALA A 48 -12.18 3.10 7.45
C ALA A 48 -11.18 3.81 8.38
N GLU A 49 -11.19 3.50 9.66
CA GLU A 49 -10.20 4.03 10.60
C GLU A 49 -8.77 3.60 10.25
N GLY A 50 -8.58 2.31 9.93
CA GLY A 50 -7.29 1.79 9.49
C GLY A 50 -6.81 2.46 8.21
N PHE A 51 -7.69 2.60 7.22
CA PHE A 51 -7.42 3.31 5.97
C PHE A 51 -6.99 4.76 6.23
N GLU A 52 -7.71 5.50 7.06
CA GLU A 52 -7.40 6.90 7.36
C GLU A 52 -6.09 7.06 8.13
N LYS A 53 -5.76 6.14 9.05
CA LYS A 53 -4.45 6.13 9.74
C LYS A 53 -3.29 5.98 8.74
N VAL A 54 -3.39 5.02 7.81
CA VAL A 54 -2.36 4.80 6.79
C VAL A 54 -2.28 5.99 5.84
N ARG A 55 -3.42 6.50 5.37
CA ARG A 55 -3.49 7.69 4.51
C ARG A 55 -2.81 8.89 5.17
N ALA A 56 -3.11 9.15 6.44
CA ALA A 56 -2.51 10.26 7.18
C ALA A 56 -0.98 10.12 7.30
N SER A 57 -0.49 8.92 7.61
CA SER A 57 0.95 8.64 7.68
C SER A 57 1.67 8.90 6.35
N ILE A 58 1.05 8.51 5.23
CA ILE A 58 1.57 8.79 3.88
C ILE A 58 1.54 10.29 3.59
N ALA A 59 0.46 10.99 3.93
CA ALA A 59 0.36 12.44 3.76
C ALA A 59 1.47 13.16 4.55
N ASP A 60 1.77 12.74 5.78
CA ASP A 60 2.87 13.28 6.56
C ASP A 60 4.23 13.03 5.91
N ALA A 61 4.46 11.84 5.35
CA ALA A 61 5.67 11.56 4.58
C ALA A 61 5.80 12.46 3.35
N LEU A 62 4.69 12.72 2.63
CA LEU A 62 4.66 13.64 1.49
C LEU A 62 4.93 15.09 1.91
N ARG A 63 4.38 15.54 3.04
CA ARG A 63 4.67 16.87 3.62
C ARG A 63 6.16 17.02 3.91
N ARG A 64 6.78 16.04 4.57
CA ARG A 64 8.23 16.04 4.84
C ARG A 64 9.05 16.03 3.55
N GLY A 65 8.67 15.19 2.60
CA GLY A 65 9.32 15.14 1.28
C GLY A 65 9.24 16.47 0.53
N ARG A 66 8.11 17.16 0.59
CA ARG A 66 7.93 18.48 -0.02
C ARG A 66 8.79 19.54 0.66
N ALA A 67 8.84 19.55 1.99
CA ALA A 67 9.70 20.45 2.76
C ALA A 67 11.20 20.24 2.46
N ALA A 68 11.60 19.00 2.16
CA ALA A 68 12.95 18.63 1.77
C ALA A 68 13.23 18.78 0.25
N GLY A 69 12.26 19.23 -0.55
CA GLY A 69 12.40 19.37 -2.01
C GLY A 69 12.37 18.05 -2.80
N ALA A 70 12.13 16.91 -2.14
CA ALA A 70 12.06 15.58 -2.77
C ALA A 70 10.68 15.28 -3.40
N VAL A 71 9.64 16.03 -3.02
CA VAL A 71 8.29 15.92 -3.61
C VAL A 71 7.94 17.26 -4.26
N PRO A 72 7.46 17.28 -5.52
CA PRO A 72 7.10 18.53 -6.20
C PRO A 72 6.07 19.35 -5.42
N ALA A 73 6.24 20.66 -5.38
CA ALA A 73 5.36 21.55 -4.62
C ALA A 73 3.90 21.55 -5.10
N ALA A 74 3.66 21.14 -6.36
CA ALA A 74 2.32 20.97 -6.93
C ALA A 74 1.56 19.76 -6.36
N VAL A 75 2.27 18.79 -5.75
CA VAL A 75 1.64 17.64 -5.11
C VAL A 75 1.01 18.07 -3.79
N ASP A 76 -0.31 17.96 -3.73
CA ASP A 76 -1.06 18.07 -2.49
C ASP A 76 -0.87 16.78 -1.67
N PRO A 77 -0.40 16.85 -0.42
CA PRO A 77 -0.09 15.65 0.35
C PRO A 77 -1.28 14.73 0.63
N ASP A 78 -2.47 15.29 0.84
CA ASP A 78 -3.68 14.51 1.16
C ASP A 78 -4.24 13.82 -0.09
N ARG A 79 -4.27 14.51 -1.23
CA ARG A 79 -4.61 13.90 -2.52
C ARG A 79 -3.54 12.90 -2.97
N GLY A 80 -2.27 13.26 -2.83
CA GLY A 80 -1.13 12.41 -3.14
C GLY A 80 -1.11 11.12 -2.33
N ALA A 81 -1.50 11.18 -1.05
CA ALA A 81 -1.63 9.98 -0.23
C ALA A 81 -2.67 8.99 -0.79
N ARG A 82 -3.81 9.48 -1.32
CA ARG A 82 -4.79 8.62 -2.00
C ARG A 82 -4.24 8.02 -3.30
N VAL A 83 -3.43 8.75 -4.05
CA VAL A 83 -2.75 8.21 -5.25
C VAL A 83 -1.79 7.08 -4.87
N VAL A 84 -0.94 7.31 -3.84
CA VAL A 84 -0.02 6.30 -3.32
C VAL A 84 -0.76 5.05 -2.84
N MET A 85 -1.86 5.22 -2.10
CA MET A 85 -2.72 4.12 -1.66
C MET A 85 -3.31 3.36 -2.85
N GLY A 86 -3.79 4.06 -3.88
CA GLY A 86 -4.33 3.43 -5.09
C GLY A 86 -3.30 2.57 -5.81
N LEU A 87 -2.07 3.08 -5.95
CA LEU A 87 -0.96 2.31 -6.53
C LEU A 87 -0.61 1.08 -5.70
N LEU A 88 -0.54 1.23 -4.38
CA LEU A 88 -0.30 0.11 -3.46
C LEU A 88 -1.40 -0.95 -3.58
N HIS A 89 -2.68 -0.56 -3.55
CA HIS A 89 -3.79 -1.49 -3.68
C HIS A 89 -3.78 -2.21 -5.04
N GLY A 90 -3.52 -1.49 -6.12
CA GLY A 90 -3.41 -2.07 -7.46
C GLY A 90 -2.25 -3.06 -7.58
N PHE A 91 -1.08 -2.73 -7.01
CA PHE A 91 0.07 -3.64 -6.95
C PHE A 91 -0.25 -4.91 -6.16
N LEU A 92 -0.82 -4.78 -4.96
CA LEU A 92 -1.16 -5.94 -4.13
C LEU A 92 -2.18 -6.84 -4.82
N LEU A 93 -3.21 -6.26 -5.44
CA LEU A 93 -4.19 -7.01 -6.22
C LEU A 93 -3.54 -7.76 -7.39
N GLN A 94 -2.68 -7.09 -8.17
CA GLN A 94 -1.95 -7.73 -9.29
C GLN A 94 -1.06 -8.87 -8.81
N ARG A 95 -0.36 -8.71 -7.69
CA ARG A 95 0.46 -9.76 -7.09
C ARG A 95 -0.36 -10.98 -6.70
N VAL A 96 -1.44 -10.79 -5.93
CA VAL A 96 -2.14 -11.95 -5.33
C VAL A 96 -3.20 -12.57 -6.23
N ALA A 97 -3.80 -11.80 -7.14
CA ALA A 97 -4.90 -12.28 -7.99
C ALA A 97 -4.47 -12.55 -9.43
N PHE A 98 -3.43 -11.88 -9.92
CA PHE A 98 -3.02 -11.93 -11.33
C PHE A 98 -1.56 -12.40 -11.52
N GLY A 99 -0.88 -12.81 -10.46
CA GLY A 99 0.43 -13.45 -10.54
C GLY A 99 1.58 -12.50 -10.89
N LEU A 100 1.52 -11.23 -10.47
CA LEU A 100 2.67 -10.32 -10.60
C LEU A 100 3.83 -10.81 -9.70
N THR A 101 4.79 -11.48 -10.33
CA THR A 101 5.99 -12.03 -9.68
C THR A 101 7.19 -11.09 -9.74
N ASP A 102 7.31 -10.28 -10.80
CA ASP A 102 8.39 -9.30 -10.95
C ASP A 102 8.08 -7.98 -10.22
N THR A 103 8.24 -8.02 -8.90
CA THR A 103 8.02 -6.86 -8.01
C THR A 103 9.10 -5.79 -8.16
N THR A 104 10.32 -6.20 -8.51
CA THR A 104 11.46 -5.30 -8.74
C THR A 104 11.26 -4.51 -10.02
N GLY A 105 10.94 -5.17 -11.14
CA GLY A 105 10.65 -4.50 -12.42
C GLY A 105 9.48 -3.52 -12.30
N PHE A 106 8.41 -3.92 -11.60
CA PHE A 106 7.29 -3.00 -11.32
C PHE A 106 7.75 -1.73 -10.58
N ALA A 107 8.62 -1.87 -9.58
CA ALA A 107 9.14 -0.74 -8.80
C ALA A 107 10.12 0.12 -9.60
N ASP A 108 10.88 -0.48 -10.52
CA ASP A 108 11.80 0.20 -11.43
C ASP A 108 11.04 1.05 -12.45
N ASP A 109 10.01 0.50 -13.09
CA ASP A 109 9.17 1.22 -14.04
C ASP A 109 8.40 2.38 -13.38
N LEU A 110 7.95 2.18 -12.14
CA LEU A 110 7.36 3.25 -11.33
C LEU A 110 8.35 4.41 -11.12
N ARG A 111 9.63 4.09 -10.86
CA ARG A 111 10.70 5.09 -10.66
C ARG A 111 11.12 5.76 -11.97
N ALA A 112 10.99 5.07 -13.10
CA ALA A 112 11.29 5.59 -14.43
C ALA A 112 10.25 6.60 -14.96
N GLY A 113 9.12 6.77 -14.26
CA GLY A 113 8.12 7.79 -14.58
C GLY A 113 7.00 7.32 -15.49
N LEU A 114 6.70 6.01 -15.54
CA LEU A 114 5.56 5.46 -16.30
C LEU A 114 4.20 6.04 -15.85
N ILE A 115 4.15 6.70 -14.69
CA ILE A 115 2.98 7.44 -14.22
C ILE A 115 3.12 8.90 -14.65
N LEU A 116 2.38 9.25 -15.71
CA LEU A 116 2.21 10.59 -16.29
C LEU A 116 1.72 11.62 -15.27
#